data_AF-F3AG89-F1
#
_entry.id   AF-F3AG89-F1
#
_cell.length_a   1.000
_cell.length_b   1.000
_cell.length_c   1.000
_cell.angle_alpha   90.00
_cell.angle_beta   90.00
_cell.angle_gamma   90.00
#
_symmetry.space_group_name_H-M   'P 1'
#
loop_
_entity.id
_entity.type
_entity.pdbx_description
1 polymer ?
#
loop_
_entity_poly.entity_id
_entity_poly.type
_entity_poly.pdbx_seq_one_letter_code
_entity_poly.pdbx_strand_id
1 'polypeptide(L)'
;MANKGYTAKDIIEQCRKLDEAGIEYYFVYMTGLAGKDKGYKNAVNSAKVFSKVNPRFVHVDSLTLFEGTELYDMARAGTFIPAGEKERLEELKVFIKNLHIRTHLFANTVSNFYPVTAYLPRDKENILSELQYILDTVSEEEMLEYRHNLKSLG
;
A
#
# COMPACT_ATOMS: atom_id res chain seq x y z
N MET A 1 -9.97 9.61 -6.96
CA MET A 1 -9.00 10.41 -6.18
C MET A 1 -7.68 10.55 -6.93
N ALA A 2 -6.97 9.49 -7.33
CA ALA A 2 -5.73 9.65 -8.12
C ALA A 2 -5.90 9.70 -9.67
N ASN A 3 -7.10 10.03 -10.17
CA ASN A 3 -7.48 10.03 -11.60
C ASN A 3 -6.72 9.01 -12.49
N LYS A 4 -6.67 7.74 -12.07
CA LYS A 4 -5.77 6.74 -12.67
C LYS A 4 -6.05 6.45 -14.15
N GLY A 5 -7.23 6.81 -14.66
CA GLY A 5 -7.58 6.65 -16.07
C GLY A 5 -7.85 5.21 -16.50
N TYR A 6 -7.82 4.24 -15.58
CA TYR A 6 -8.07 2.82 -15.84
C TYR A 6 -8.91 2.18 -14.74
N THR A 7 -9.62 1.11 -15.11
CA THR A 7 -10.49 0.33 -14.23
C THR A 7 -9.80 -0.95 -13.75
N ALA A 8 -10.39 -1.61 -12.74
CA ALA A 8 -9.95 -2.94 -12.31
C ALA A 8 -10.00 -3.98 -13.44
N LYS A 9 -10.95 -3.85 -14.37
CA LYS A 9 -11.07 -4.73 -15.53
C LYS A 9 -9.88 -4.53 -16.47
N ASP A 10 -9.51 -3.28 -16.73
CA ASP A 10 -8.39 -2.94 -17.61
C ASP A 10 -7.07 -3.50 -17.05
N ILE A 11 -6.84 -3.38 -15.74
CA ILE A 11 -5.65 -3.96 -15.08
C ILE A 11 -5.57 -5.46 -15.36
N ILE A 12 -6.66 -6.19 -15.10
CA ILE A 12 -6.68 -7.65 -15.26
C ILE A 12 -6.47 -8.03 -16.72
N GLU A 13 -7.14 -7.34 -17.65
CA GLU A 13 -7.02 -7.62 -19.07
C GLU A 13 -5.58 -7.39 -19.58
N GLN A 14 -4.99 -6.23 -19.29
CA GLN A 14 -3.65 -5.93 -19.80
C GLN A 14 -2.58 -6.79 -19.14
N CYS A 15 -2.69 -7.08 -17.84
CA CYS A 15 -1.73 -7.96 -17.17
C CYS A 15 -1.79 -9.40 -17.68
N ARG A 16 -2.98 -9.90 -18.05
CA ARG A 16 -3.09 -11.23 -18.67
C ARG A 16 -2.40 -11.31 -20.04
N LYS A 17 -2.43 -10.25 -20.83
CA LYS A 17 -1.67 -10.20 -22.08
C LYS A 17 -0.17 -10.26 -21.83
N LEU A 18 0.31 -9.64 -20.75
CA LEU A 18 1.72 -9.76 -20.32
C LEU A 18 2.05 -11.19 -19.87
N ASP A 19 1.18 -11.82 -19.09
CA ASP A 19 1.31 -13.22 -18.68
C ASP A 19 1.40 -14.16 -19.90
N GLU A 20 0.49 -13.99 -20.87
CA GLU A 20 0.44 -14.78 -22.12
C GLU A 20 1.69 -14.56 -22.99
N ALA A 21 2.25 -13.35 -22.98
CA ALA A 21 3.47 -13.01 -23.70
C ALA A 21 4.77 -13.40 -22.95
N GLY A 22 4.67 -13.89 -21.71
CA GLY A 22 5.83 -14.19 -20.86
C GLY A 22 6.62 -12.95 -20.42
N ILE A 23 5.97 -11.78 -20.37
CA ILE A 23 6.60 -10.51 -19.98
C ILE A 23 6.38 -10.29 -18.48
N GLU A 24 7.48 -10.15 -17.75
CA GLU A 24 7.42 -9.87 -16.31
C GLU A 24 6.98 -8.43 -16.02
N TYR A 25 6.19 -8.26 -14.96
CA TYR A 25 5.77 -6.95 -14.48
C TYR A 25 5.66 -6.93 -12.95
N TYR A 26 5.56 -5.74 -12.39
CA TYR A 26 5.39 -5.52 -10.95
C TYR A 26 4.27 -4.54 -10.67
N PHE A 27 3.73 -4.60 -9.46
CA PHE A 27 2.76 -3.63 -8.99
C PHE A 27 3.35 -2.72 -7.92
N VAL A 28 2.86 -1.48 -7.90
CA VAL A 28 3.02 -0.56 -6.78
C VAL A 28 1.65 -0.36 -6.15
N TYR A 29 1.56 -0.65 -4.86
CA TYR A 29 0.43 -0.35 -4.01
C TYR A 29 0.79 0.81 -3.09
N MET A 30 -0.13 1.74 -2.85
CA MET A 30 0.15 2.91 -2.02
C MET A 30 -0.89 3.01 -0.91
N THR A 31 -0.47 2.76 0.34
CA THR A 31 -1.32 2.90 1.52
C THR A 31 -1.61 4.37 1.81
N GLY A 32 -2.76 4.67 2.39
CA GLY A 32 -3.21 6.03 2.70
C GLY A 32 -3.70 6.84 1.49
N LEU A 33 -3.52 6.36 0.26
CA LEU A 33 -3.94 7.08 -0.96
C LEU A 33 -5.45 7.27 -1.07
N ALA A 34 -6.23 6.36 -0.46
CA ALA A 34 -7.67 6.48 -0.42
C ALA A 34 -8.16 7.62 0.50
N GLY A 35 -7.28 8.14 1.37
CA GLY A 35 -7.61 9.08 2.44
C GLY A 35 -8.23 8.39 3.65
N LYS A 36 -8.51 9.20 4.68
CA LYS A 36 -9.03 8.75 5.97
C LYS A 36 -10.30 7.91 5.86
N ASP A 37 -10.39 6.90 6.72
CA ASP A 37 -11.49 5.94 6.91
C ASP A 37 -11.80 5.07 5.67
N LYS A 38 -10.87 4.99 4.71
CA LYS A 38 -11.06 4.29 3.43
C LYS A 38 -10.04 3.19 3.18
N GLY A 39 -9.03 3.04 4.04
CA GLY A 39 -7.97 2.04 3.91
C GLY A 39 -8.49 0.62 3.76
N TYR A 40 -9.37 0.15 4.64
CA TYR A 40 -9.91 -1.21 4.60
C TYR A 40 -10.54 -1.57 3.24
N LYS A 41 -11.42 -0.71 2.73
CA LYS A 41 -12.09 -0.92 1.43
C LYS A 41 -11.07 -0.92 0.28
N ASN A 42 -10.07 -0.03 0.33
CA ASN A 42 -9.02 0.04 -0.67
C ASN A 42 -8.16 -1.23 -0.69
N ALA A 43 -7.72 -1.69 0.49
CA ALA A 43 -6.94 -2.91 0.67
C ALA A 43 -7.65 -4.15 0.13
N VAL A 44 -8.89 -4.38 0.57
CA VAL A 44 -9.68 -5.55 0.13
C VAL A 44 -9.90 -5.54 -1.39
N ASN A 45 -10.27 -4.40 -1.96
CA ASN A 45 -10.54 -4.31 -3.40
C ASN A 45 -9.27 -4.46 -4.24
N SER A 46 -8.17 -3.85 -3.81
CA SER A 46 -6.89 -3.95 -4.52
C SER A 46 -6.34 -5.37 -4.45
N ALA A 47 -6.35 -6.01 -3.27
CA ALA A 47 -5.92 -7.39 -3.11
C ALA A 47 -6.75 -8.36 -3.98
N LYS A 48 -8.07 -8.14 -4.11
CA LYS A 48 -8.93 -8.92 -5.01
C LYS A 48 -8.54 -8.79 -6.49
N VAL A 49 -8.08 -7.62 -6.92
CA VAL A 49 -7.61 -7.40 -8.30
C VAL A 49 -6.24 -8.04 -8.51
N PHE A 50 -5.30 -7.78 -7.59
CA PHE A 50 -3.93 -8.27 -7.69
C PHE A 50 -3.90 -9.80 -7.64
N SER A 51 -4.81 -10.42 -6.88
CA SER A 51 -4.87 -11.88 -6.78
C SER A 51 -5.38 -12.59 -8.04
N LYS A 52 -5.72 -11.87 -9.12
CA LYS A 52 -6.22 -12.44 -10.38
C LYS A 52 -5.17 -12.58 -11.48
N VAL A 53 -3.95 -12.13 -11.21
CA VAL A 53 -2.84 -12.01 -12.16
C VAL A 53 -1.51 -12.30 -11.46
N ASN A 54 -0.39 -12.39 -12.19
CA ASN A 54 0.87 -12.95 -11.68
C ASN A 54 2.06 -11.95 -11.70
N PRO A 55 2.01 -10.85 -10.94
CA PRO A 55 3.14 -9.93 -10.86
C PRO A 55 4.36 -10.62 -10.21
N ARG A 56 5.55 -10.32 -10.72
CA ARG A 56 6.81 -10.84 -10.18
C ARG A 56 7.02 -10.42 -8.73
N PHE A 57 6.66 -9.18 -8.41
CA PHE A 57 6.65 -8.64 -7.05
C PHE A 57 5.62 -7.51 -6.90
N VAL A 58 5.26 -7.24 -5.64
CA VAL A 58 4.40 -6.13 -5.23
C VAL A 58 5.21 -5.20 -4.33
N HIS A 59 5.48 -3.99 -4.78
CA HIS A 59 5.98 -2.91 -3.93
C HIS A 59 4.82 -2.22 -3.21
N VAL A 60 5.03 -1.87 -1.96
CA VAL A 60 4.10 -1.07 -1.17
C VAL A 60 4.81 0.15 -0.63
N ASP A 61 4.31 1.32 -1.02
CA ASP A 61 4.68 2.60 -0.43
C ASP A 61 3.56 3.10 0.47
N SER A 62 3.90 4.01 1.38
CA SER A 62 2.92 4.78 2.12
C SER A 62 2.87 6.21 1.61
N LEU A 63 1.67 6.74 1.38
CA LEU A 63 1.51 8.07 0.82
C LEU A 63 2.17 9.14 1.72
N THR A 64 3.18 9.81 1.17
CA THR A 64 3.77 11.04 1.71
C THR A 64 3.35 12.22 0.83
N LEU A 65 2.89 13.30 1.47
CA LEU A 65 2.46 14.51 0.76
C LEU A 65 3.64 15.47 0.65
N PHE A 66 3.95 15.87 -0.58
CA PHE A 66 5.00 16.86 -0.87
C PHE A 66 4.38 18.16 -1.36
N GLU A 67 4.96 19.28 -0.92
CA GLU A 67 4.62 20.60 -1.42
C GLU A 67 4.73 20.66 -2.94
N GLY A 68 3.80 21.38 -3.58
CA GLY A 68 3.72 21.48 -5.05
C GLY A 68 3.04 20.30 -5.74
N THR A 69 2.47 19.35 -4.99
CA THR A 69 1.61 18.28 -5.54
C THR A 69 0.13 18.62 -5.36
N GLU A 70 -0.70 18.25 -6.35
CA GLU A 70 -2.16 18.46 -6.28
C GLU A 70 -2.76 17.87 -4.99
N LEU A 71 -2.29 16.69 -4.57
CA LEU A 71 -2.80 16.03 -3.37
C LEU A 71 -2.41 16.75 -2.07
N TYR A 72 -1.26 17.43 -2.05
CA TYR A 72 -0.87 18.30 -0.94
C TYR A 72 -1.80 19.52 -0.87
N ASP A 73 -2.10 20.15 -2.01
CA ASP A 73 -3.01 21.30 -2.06
C ASP A 73 -4.43 20.91 -1.62
N MET A 74 -4.91 19.73 -2.04
CA MET A 74 -6.18 19.18 -1.57
C MET A 74 -6.19 18.92 -0.06
N ALA A 75 -5.08 18.43 0.50
CA ALA A 75 -4.93 18.23 1.94
C ALA A 75 -4.98 19.55 2.71
N ARG A 76 -4.27 20.57 2.21
CA ARG A 76 -4.27 21.94 2.77
C ARG A 76 -5.65 22.59 2.69
N ALA A 77 -6.40 22.33 1.62
CA ALA A 77 -7.76 22.83 1.43
C ALA A 77 -8.82 22.03 2.21
N GLY A 78 -8.45 20.92 2.86
CA GLY A 78 -9.37 20.03 3.58
C GLY A 78 -10.29 19.19 2.70
N THR A 79 -10.08 19.19 1.37
CA THR A 79 -10.87 18.39 0.41
C THR A 79 -10.34 16.95 0.29
N PHE A 80 -9.11 16.71 0.74
CA PHE A 80 -8.56 15.40 1.03
C PHE A 80 -8.14 15.36 2.50
N ILE A 81 -8.61 14.35 3.24
CA ILE A 81 -8.15 14.12 4.62
C ILE A 81 -7.16 12.95 4.57
N PRO A 82 -5.87 13.17 4.87
CA PRO A 82 -4.90 12.09 4.93
C PRO A 82 -5.31 11.03 5.94
N ALA A 83 -5.02 9.76 5.65
CA ALA A 83 -5.14 8.69 6.63
C ALA A 83 -4.24 8.96 7.85
N GLY A 84 -4.49 8.30 8.97
CA GLY A 84 -3.53 8.21 10.08
C GLY A 84 -2.43 7.18 9.79
N GLU A 85 -1.37 7.16 10.60
CA GLU A 85 -0.30 6.16 10.48
C GLU A 85 -0.78 4.75 10.83
N LYS A 86 -1.52 4.61 11.93
CA LYS A 86 -2.14 3.32 12.26
C LYS A 86 -3.11 2.86 11.18
N GLU A 87 -3.83 3.78 10.54
CA GLU A 87 -4.73 3.43 9.44
C GLU A 87 -3.95 2.90 8.23
N ARG A 88 -2.82 3.53 7.87
CA ARG A 88 -1.93 3.04 6.78
C ARG A 88 -1.37 1.66 7.08
N LEU A 89 -0.96 1.41 8.33
CA LEU A 89 -0.39 0.14 8.75
C LEU A 89 -1.46 -0.97 8.80
N GLU A 90 -2.67 -0.66 9.28
CA GLU A 90 -3.81 -1.56 9.23
C GLU A 90 -4.23 -1.84 7.77
N GLU A 91 -4.17 -0.84 6.88
CA GLU A 91 -4.42 -1.03 5.45
C GLU A 91 -3.41 -2.03 4.84
N LEU A 92 -2.12 -1.89 5.13
CA LEU A 92 -1.08 -2.85 4.69
C LEU A 92 -1.39 -4.26 5.20
N LYS A 93 -1.71 -4.40 6.49
CA LYS A 93 -2.06 -5.68 7.11
C LYS A 93 -3.28 -6.33 6.46
N VAL A 94 -4.35 -5.57 6.23
CA VAL A 94 -5.57 -6.03 5.55
C VAL A 94 -5.25 -6.42 4.10
N PHE A 95 -4.41 -5.66 3.41
CA PHE A 95 -4.00 -5.96 2.04
C PHE A 95 -3.25 -7.29 1.97
N ILE A 96 -2.23 -7.49 2.80
CA ILE A 96 -1.46 -8.76 2.89
C ILE A 96 -2.37 -9.94 3.22
N LYS A 97 -3.26 -9.77 4.20
CA LYS A 97 -4.23 -10.81 4.59
C LYS A 97 -5.07 -11.27 3.40
N ASN A 98 -5.56 -10.31 2.60
CA ASN A 98 -6.43 -10.57 1.45
C ASN A 98 -5.70 -10.85 0.13
N LEU A 99 -4.36 -10.79 0.10
CA LEU A 99 -3.56 -11.07 -1.10
C LEU A 99 -3.32 -12.58 -1.21
N HIS A 100 -3.89 -13.20 -2.23
CA HIS A 100 -3.93 -14.65 -2.43
C HIS A 100 -3.16 -15.07 -3.69
N ILE A 101 -1.88 -14.69 -3.76
CA ILE A 101 -0.95 -15.05 -4.84
C ILE A 101 0.42 -15.43 -4.26
N ARG A 102 1.21 -16.17 -5.05
CA ARG A 102 2.63 -16.37 -4.77
C ARG A 102 3.41 -15.19 -5.32
N THR A 103 3.99 -14.37 -4.45
CA THR A 103 4.73 -13.18 -4.85
C THR A 103 5.69 -12.73 -3.75
N HIS A 104 6.68 -11.94 -4.13
CA HIS A 104 7.50 -11.19 -3.19
C HIS A 104 6.83 -9.85 -2.93
N LEU A 105 6.60 -9.51 -1.67
CA LEU A 105 6.09 -8.22 -1.25
C LEU A 105 7.19 -7.42 -0.57
N PHE A 106 7.37 -6.18 -1.02
CA PHE A 106 8.37 -5.25 -0.52
C PHE A 106 7.68 -3.98 -0.05
N ALA A 107 7.69 -3.73 1.25
CA ALA A 107 7.17 -2.52 1.90
C ALA A 107 8.27 -1.93 2.79
N ASN A 108 9.49 -1.87 2.27
CA ASN A 108 10.72 -1.53 2.99
C ASN A 108 11.29 -0.16 2.60
N THR A 109 10.52 0.66 1.91
CA THR A 109 10.87 2.06 1.66
C THR A 109 10.65 2.89 2.93
N VAL A 110 11.40 3.99 3.07
CA VAL A 110 11.31 4.93 4.21
C VAL A 110 9.93 5.61 4.34
N SER A 111 9.05 5.42 3.36
CA SER A 111 7.67 5.91 3.44
C SER A 111 6.83 5.11 4.45
N ASN A 112 7.19 3.85 4.70
CA ASN A 112 6.49 2.97 5.63
C ASN A 112 7.12 3.10 7.02
N PHE A 113 6.27 3.33 8.04
CA PHE A 113 6.72 3.40 9.44
C PHE A 113 7.46 2.13 9.88
N TYR A 114 6.95 0.96 9.50
CA TYR A 114 7.55 -0.32 9.79
C TYR A 114 7.91 -1.04 8.48
N PRO A 115 9.20 -1.27 8.18
CA PRO A 115 9.62 -1.91 6.95
C PRO A 115 9.25 -3.40 6.95
N VAL A 116 8.59 -3.86 5.90
CA VAL A 116 8.14 -5.27 5.77
C VAL A 116 8.64 -5.87 4.46
N THR A 117 9.12 -7.11 4.50
CA THR A 117 9.39 -7.92 3.31
C THR A 117 8.81 -9.31 3.49
N ALA A 118 8.05 -9.81 2.51
CA ALA A 118 7.35 -11.10 2.60
C ALA A 118 7.56 -11.95 1.35
N TYR A 119 7.74 -13.26 1.53
CA TYR A 119 7.43 -14.23 0.50
C TYR A 119 6.05 -14.86 0.77
N LEU A 120 5.05 -14.51 -0.03
CA LEU A 120 3.68 -15.00 0.16
C LEU A 120 3.45 -16.33 -0.56
N PRO A 121 2.69 -17.27 0.03
CA PRO A 121 2.04 -17.20 1.35
C PRO A 121 2.92 -17.64 2.52
N ARG A 122 4.18 -18.05 2.29
CA ARG A 122 5.08 -18.63 3.31
C ARG A 122 5.19 -17.77 4.57
N ASP A 123 5.41 -16.47 4.40
CA ASP A 123 5.72 -15.54 5.48
C ASP A 123 4.47 -14.79 5.99
N LYS A 124 3.27 -15.13 5.50
CA LYS A 124 2.04 -14.36 5.72
C LYS A 124 1.72 -14.23 7.22
N GLU A 125 1.59 -15.33 7.93
CA GLU A 125 1.16 -15.31 9.34
C GLU A 125 2.18 -14.61 10.25
N ASN A 126 3.48 -14.76 9.96
CA ASN A 126 4.53 -14.08 10.70
C ASN A 126 4.39 -12.55 10.57
N ILE A 127 4.27 -12.05 9.34
CA ILE A 127 4.19 -10.61 9.07
C ILE A 127 2.89 -10.01 9.56
N LEU A 128 1.77 -10.74 9.46
CA LEU A 128 0.50 -10.29 10.05
C LEU A 128 0.61 -10.13 11.58
N SER A 129 1.37 -11.01 12.24
CA SER A 129 1.60 -10.96 13.68
C SER A 129 2.54 -9.80 14.06
N GLU A 130 3.61 -9.58 13.29
CA GLU A 130 4.51 -8.43 13.48
C GLU A 130 3.78 -7.10 13.32
N LEU A 131 2.99 -6.95 12.24
CA LEU A 131 2.18 -5.76 12.01
C LEU A 131 1.17 -5.51 13.13
N GLN A 132 0.52 -6.59 13.62
CA GLN A 132 -0.40 -6.50 14.75
C GLN A 132 0.31 -6.03 16.02
N TYR A 133 1.48 -6.59 16.32
CA TYR A 133 2.28 -6.18 17.47
C TYR A 133 2.62 -4.69 17.42
N ILE A 134 3.06 -4.17 16.28
CA ILE A 134 3.36 -2.74 16.12
C ILE A 134 2.10 -1.88 16.32
N LEU A 135 0.96 -2.29 15.74
CA LEU A 135 -0.32 -1.58 15.92
C LEU A 135 -0.74 -1.48 17.39
N ASP A 136 -0.48 -2.53 18.17
CA ASP A 136 -0.85 -2.64 19.58
C ASP A 136 0.14 -1.94 20.53
N THR A 137 1.41 -1.82 20.15
CA THR A 137 2.48 -1.35 21.06
C THR A 137 2.98 0.05 20.77
N VAL A 138 2.85 0.54 19.53
CA VAL A 138 3.34 1.87 19.14
C VAL A 138 2.17 2.86 19.11
N SER A 139 2.39 4.07 19.63
CA SER A 139 1.37 5.13 19.63
C SER A 139 1.23 5.78 18.25
N GLU A 140 0.09 6.43 17.98
CA GLU A 140 -0.07 7.19 16.73
C GLU A 140 0.90 8.38 16.69
N GLU A 141 1.13 9.00 17.84
CA GLU A 141 2.04 10.14 18.01
C GLU A 141 3.47 9.79 17.59
N GLU A 142 3.99 8.63 18.02
CA GLU A 142 5.34 8.18 17.65
C GLU A 142 5.45 7.92 16.14
N MET A 143 4.43 7.32 15.53
CA MET A 143 4.42 7.11 14.08
C MET A 143 4.36 8.42 13.30
N LEU A 144 3.60 9.41 13.80
CA LEU A 144 3.52 10.73 13.20
C LEU A 144 4.86 11.47 13.30
N GLU A 145 5.55 11.38 14.44
CA GLU A 145 6.89 11.94 14.62
C GLU A 145 7.88 11.36 13.60
N TYR A 146 7.85 10.04 13.37
CA TYR A 146 8.64 9.40 12.30
C TYR A 146 8.34 10.04 10.94
N ARG A 147 7.05 10.16 10.56
CA ARG A 147 6.66 10.73 9.27
C ARG A 147 7.07 12.19 9.12
N HIS A 148 6.93 13.00 10.17
CA HIS A 148 7.32 14.41 10.15
C HIS A 148 8.83 14.61 9.96
N ASN A 149 9.64 13.63 10.38
CA ASN A 149 11.09 13.65 10.19
C ASN A 149 11.55 13.19 8.80
N LEU A 150 10.64 12.73 7.92
CA LEU A 150 10.97 12.36 6.55
C LEU A 150 11.26 13.60 5.69
N LYS A 151 12.53 13.80 5.31
CA LYS A 151 12.96 14.91 4.45
C LYS A 151 12.93 14.59 2.95
N SER A 152 13.05 13.31 2.60
CA SER A 152 13.00 12.78 1.24
C SER A 152 12.68 11.28 1.31
N LEU A 153 12.32 10.66 0.18
CA LEU A 153 12.09 9.20 0.08
C LEU A 153 13.29 8.44 -0.49
N GLY A 154 14.37 9.16 -0.81
CA GLY A 154 15.58 8.69 -1.47
C GLY A 154 16.46 9.87 -1.90
#